data_AF-D6ARB4-F1
#
_entry.id   AF-D6ARB4-F1
#
_cell.length_a   1.000
_cell.length_b   1.000
_cell.length_c   1.000
_cell.angle_alpha   90.00
_cell.angle_beta   90.00
_cell.angle_gamma   90.00
#
_symmetry.space_group_name_H-M   'P 1'
#
loop_
_entity.id
_entity.type
_entity.pdbx_description
1 polymer ?
#
loop_
_entity_poly.entity_id
_entity_poly.type
_entity_poly.pdbx_seq_one_letter_code
_entity_poly.pdbx_strand_id
1 'polypeptide(L)'
;MPVQGARPRPAVRLRARPARRRHPALHEGRPVTGLSTLLIVVGLFLAGGVYSFAKQGMPKGVIVLLSIGSVMCLVAGILRIQGLWD
;
A
#
# COMPACT_ATOMS: atom_id res chain seq x y z
N MET A 1 3.65 -24.02 75.06
CA MET A 1 3.41 -24.59 73.72
C MET A 1 2.86 -23.50 72.81
N PRO A 2 3.52 -23.09 71.71
CA PRO A 2 2.92 -22.19 70.72
C PRO A 2 2.25 -23.00 69.61
N VAL A 3 0.97 -22.70 69.36
CA VAL A 3 0.15 -23.29 68.30
C VAL A 3 0.55 -22.70 66.95
N GLN A 4 1.01 -23.58 66.06
CA GLN A 4 1.42 -23.29 64.69
C GLN A 4 0.17 -23.21 63.80
N GLY A 5 -0.42 -22.02 63.69
CA GLY A 5 -1.57 -21.75 62.84
C GLY A 5 -1.17 -21.53 61.38
N ALA A 6 -1.54 -22.47 60.51
CA ALA A 6 -1.30 -22.45 59.08
C ALA A 6 -1.88 -21.18 58.40
N ARG A 7 -1.05 -20.51 57.59
CA ARG A 7 -1.51 -19.51 56.61
C ARG A 7 -1.84 -20.20 55.27
N PRO A 8 -3.03 -20.02 54.70
CA PRO A 8 -3.22 -20.19 53.27
C PRO A 8 -3.03 -18.84 52.57
N ARG A 9 -2.06 -18.82 51.63
CA ARG A 9 -1.71 -17.72 50.75
C ARG A 9 -2.90 -17.28 49.88
N PRO A 10 -2.94 -15.99 49.47
CA PRO A 10 -4.04 -15.42 48.71
C PRO A 10 -4.17 -16.10 47.35
N ALA A 11 -5.34 -16.65 47.07
CA ALA A 11 -5.73 -17.11 45.75
C ALA A 11 -5.86 -15.90 44.82
N VAL A 12 -4.74 -15.49 44.23
CA VAL A 12 -4.67 -14.63 43.05
C VAL A 12 -5.41 -15.38 41.95
N ARG A 13 -6.73 -15.17 41.87
CA ARG A 13 -7.55 -15.66 40.76
C ARG A 13 -7.00 -15.00 39.49
N LEU A 14 -6.36 -15.85 38.70
CA LEU A 14 -5.85 -15.55 37.38
C LEU A 14 -6.88 -14.75 36.59
N ARG A 15 -6.40 -13.63 36.06
CA ARG A 15 -7.06 -12.77 35.09
C ARG A 15 -7.74 -13.57 33.99
N ALA A 16 -9.06 -13.56 33.96
CA ALA A 16 -9.78 -13.70 32.71
C ALA A 16 -9.75 -12.32 32.03
N ARG A 17 -8.65 -12.01 31.33
CA ARG A 17 -8.67 -10.89 30.38
C ARG A 17 -9.63 -11.27 29.25
N PRO A 18 -10.56 -10.39 28.85
CA PRO A 18 -11.45 -10.69 27.74
C PRO A 18 -10.59 -10.92 26.49
N ALA A 19 -10.94 -11.93 25.71
CA ALA A 19 -10.38 -12.13 24.39
C ALA A 19 -10.72 -10.89 23.55
N ARG A 20 -9.79 -9.93 23.53
CA ARG A 20 -9.80 -8.79 22.63
C ARG A 20 -9.67 -9.37 21.24
N ARG A 21 -10.82 -9.73 20.66
CA ARG A 21 -11.01 -10.17 19.29
C ARG A 21 -10.26 -9.13 18.44
N ARG A 22 -9.04 -9.46 18.03
CA ARG A 22 -8.33 -8.70 17.03
C ARG A 22 -9.15 -8.91 15.78
N HIS A 23 -10.06 -7.99 15.49
CA HIS A 23 -10.58 -7.88 14.14
C HIS A 23 -9.36 -7.65 13.26
N PRO A 24 -8.97 -8.59 12.38
CA PRO A 24 -8.01 -8.26 11.34
C PRO A 24 -8.63 -7.09 10.58
N ALA A 25 -7.90 -5.99 10.45
CA ALA A 25 -8.28 -4.94 9.53
C ALA A 25 -8.32 -5.59 8.14
N LEU A 26 -9.51 -5.97 7.66
CA LEU A 26 -9.73 -6.45 6.29
C LEU A 26 -9.52 -5.34 5.24
N HIS A 27 -9.03 -4.19 5.68
CA HIS A 27 -8.49 -3.09 4.88
C HIS A 27 -7.11 -2.67 5.41
N GLU A 28 -6.20 -3.61 5.60
CA GLU A 28 -4.82 -3.26 5.28
C GLU A 28 -4.79 -3.12 3.76
N GLY A 29 -5.09 -1.91 3.28
CA GLY A 29 -4.86 -1.52 1.91
C GLY A 29 -3.38 -1.68 1.65
N ARG A 30 -2.94 -2.91 1.37
CA ARG A 30 -1.62 -3.18 0.83
C ARG A 30 -1.59 -2.29 -0.40
N PRO A 31 -0.77 -1.23 -0.43
CA PRO A 31 -0.68 -0.45 -1.63
C PRO A 31 -0.30 -1.46 -2.71
N VAL A 32 -1.14 -1.60 -3.74
CA VAL A 32 -0.68 -2.02 -5.06
C VAL A 32 0.68 -1.37 -5.21
N THR A 33 1.74 -2.20 -5.22
CA THR A 33 3.11 -1.83 -4.78
C THR A 33 3.36 -0.35 -4.99
N GLY A 34 3.61 0.47 -3.95
CA GLY A 34 3.47 1.94 -4.05
C GLY A 34 4.10 2.58 -5.29
N LEU A 35 5.19 1.97 -5.78
CA LEU A 35 5.81 2.24 -7.08
C LEU A 35 4.88 2.10 -8.30
N SER A 36 4.10 1.03 -8.44
CA SER A 36 3.16 0.77 -9.54
C SER A 36 2.11 1.86 -9.66
N THR A 37 1.47 2.22 -8.56
CA THR A 37 0.50 3.34 -8.53
C THR A 37 1.16 4.63 -8.98
N LEU A 38 2.38 4.87 -8.50
CA LEU A 38 3.16 6.05 -8.87
C LEU A 38 3.47 6.07 -10.37
N LEU A 39 3.91 4.95 -10.93
CA LEU A 39 4.20 4.79 -12.37
C LEU A 39 2.94 4.99 -13.23
N ILE A 40 1.78 4.49 -12.79
CA ILE A 40 0.51 4.65 -13.52
C ILE A 40 0.05 6.12 -13.49
N VAL A 41 0.04 6.74 -12.31
CA VAL A 41 -0.39 8.13 -12.14
C VAL A 41 0.55 9.08 -12.90
N VAL A 42 1.86 8.88 -12.79
CA VAL A 42 2.86 9.64 -13.55
C VAL A 42 2.70 9.38 -15.04
N GLY A 43 2.52 8.14 -15.48
CA GLY A 43 2.28 7.81 -16.88
C GLY A 43 1.07 8.52 -17.49
N LEU A 44 -0.07 8.53 -16.77
CA LEU A 44 -1.29 9.27 -17.15
C LEU A 44 -1.05 10.78 -17.16
N PHE A 45 -0.32 11.31 -16.19
CA PHE A 45 0.06 12.72 -16.15
C PHE A 45 0.92 13.12 -17.35
N LEU A 46 1.93 12.32 -17.69
CA LEU A 46 2.76 12.55 -18.88
C LEU A 46 1.92 12.46 -20.17
N ALA A 47 0.95 11.56 -20.25
CA ALA A 47 0.02 11.50 -21.40
C ALA A 47 -0.77 12.82 -21.55
N GLY A 48 -1.21 13.39 -20.43
CA GLY A 48 -1.77 14.75 -20.40
C GLY A 48 -0.77 15.80 -20.89
N GLY A 49 0.50 15.68 -20.50
CA GLY A 49 1.60 16.50 -21.00
C GLY A 49 1.80 16.40 -22.51
N VAL A 50 1.73 15.20 -23.10
CA VAL A 50 1.81 14.97 -24.56
C VAL A 50 0.68 15.72 -25.27
N TYR A 51 -0.56 15.58 -24.79
CA TYR A 51 -1.70 16.28 -25.37
C TYR A 51 -1.55 17.80 -25.27
N SER A 52 -1.09 18.29 -24.12
CA SER A 52 -0.83 19.72 -23.89
C SER A 52 0.25 20.26 -24.84
N PHE A 53 1.37 19.55 -25.00
CA PHE A 53 2.48 19.97 -25.85
C PHE A 53 2.14 19.90 -27.34
N ALA A 54 1.33 18.92 -27.75
CA ALA A 54 0.80 18.84 -29.11
C ALA A 54 -0.08 20.05 -29.45
N LYS A 55 -0.92 20.50 -28.51
CA LYS A 55 -1.75 21.71 -28.66
C LYS A 55 -0.93 23.00 -28.66
N GLN A 56 0.18 23.05 -27.92
CA GLN A 56 1.08 24.21 -27.83
C GLN A 56 2.06 24.32 -29.01
N GLY A 57 2.08 23.35 -29.94
CA GLY A 57 2.99 23.37 -31.08
C GLY A 57 4.45 23.15 -30.72
N MET A 58 4.73 22.45 -29.60
CA MET A 58 6.08 22.12 -29.16
C MET A 58 6.85 21.29 -30.22
N PRO A 59 8.20 21.29 -30.19
CA PRO A 59 9.00 20.50 -31.11
C PRO A 59 8.59 19.01 -31.10
N LYS A 60 8.40 18.43 -32.29
CA LYS A 60 7.93 17.04 -32.46
C LYS A 60 8.80 16.03 -31.71
N GLY A 61 10.12 16.25 -31.66
CA GLY A 61 11.05 15.39 -30.93
C GLY A 61 10.74 15.30 -29.44
N VAL A 62 10.37 16.42 -28.80
CA VAL A 62 10.01 16.46 -27.38
C VAL A 62 8.70 15.70 -27.15
N ILE A 63 7.71 15.89 -28.03
CA ILE A 63 6.42 15.20 -27.96
C ILE A 63 6.61 13.69 -28.09
N VAL A 64 7.45 13.24 -29.04
CA VAL A 64 7.76 11.83 -29.26
C VAL A 64 8.51 11.23 -28.07
N LEU A 65 9.50 11.93 -27.53
CA LEU A 65 10.22 11.44 -26.35
C LEU A 65 9.29 11.33 -25.14
N LEU A 66 8.45 12.33 -24.91
CA LEU A 66 7.49 12.37 -23.82
C LEU A 66 6.43 11.27 -23.95
N SER A 67 5.96 11.00 -25.18
CA SER A 67 4.98 9.94 -25.43
C SER A 67 5.57 8.56 -25.17
N ILE A 68 6.81 8.31 -25.60
CA ILE A 68 7.53 7.07 -25.28
C ILE A 68 7.68 6.91 -23.76
N GLY A 69 8.08 7.97 -23.05
CA GLY A 69 8.21 7.97 -21.59
C GLY A 69 6.89 7.69 -20.86
N SER A 70 5.79 8.28 -21.33
CA SER A 70 4.44 8.04 -20.80
C SER A 70 4.03 6.57 -20.96
N VAL A 71 4.20 6.00 -22.16
CA VAL A 71 3.89 4.59 -22.43
C VAL A 71 4.75 3.67 -21.59
N MET A 72 6.05 3.93 -21.48
CA MET A 72 6.96 3.16 -20.63
C MET A 72 6.51 3.14 -19.17
N CYS A 73 6.11 4.29 -18.60
CA CYS A 73 5.61 4.35 -17.23
C CYS A 73 4.31 3.56 -17.05
N LEU A 74 3.36 3.67 -17.99
CA LEU A 74 2.09 2.95 -17.91
C LEU A 74 2.30 1.44 -18.01
N VAL A 75 3.06 0.97 -19.00
CA VAL A 75 3.35 -0.46 -19.17
C VAL A 75 4.09 -1.00 -17.95
N ALA A 76 5.11 -0.29 -17.47
CA ALA A 76 5.88 -0.68 -16.29
C ALA A 76 5.02 -0.74 -15.01
N GLY A 77 4.04 0.16 -14.88
CA GLY A 77 3.09 0.17 -13.76
C GLY A 77 2.10 -1.00 -13.84
N ILE A 78 1.52 -1.25 -15.02
CA ILE A 78 0.57 -2.35 -15.26
C ILE A 78 1.22 -3.71 -15.03
N LEU A 79 2.46 -3.90 -15.52
CA LEU A 79 3.21 -5.15 -15.33
C LEU A 79 3.51 -5.46 -13.85
N ARG A 80 3.46 -4.48 -12.96
CA ARG A 80 3.72 -4.65 -11.52
C ARG A 80 2.44 -4.80 -10.68
N ILE A 81 1.26 -4.79 -11.30
CA ILE A 81 -0.01 -5.08 -10.63
C ILE A 81 -0.03 -6.58 -10.32
N GLN A 82 0.12 -6.92 -9.03
CA GLN A 82 -0.04 -8.28 -8.53
C GLN A 82 -1.52 -8.67 -8.63
N GLY A 83 -1.84 -9.82 -9.25
CA GLY A 83 -3.22 -10.26 -9.51
C GLY A 83 -3.82 -9.89 -10.87
N LEU A 84 -3.11 -9.13 -11.73
CA LEU A 84 -3.58 -8.87 -13.11
C LEU A 84 -3.22 -10.04 -14.06
N TRP A 85 -2.16 -10.76 -13.74
CA TRP A 85 -1.53 -11.76 -14.61
C TRP A 85 -1.62 -13.20 -14.06
N ASP A 86 -2.21 -13.37 -12.86
CA ASP A 86 -2.52 -14.68 -12.27
C ASP A 86 -3.75 -15.29 -12.95
#